data_AF-A0A831ZBQ9-F1
#
_entry.id   AF-A0A831ZBQ9-F1
#
_cell.length_a   1.000
_cell.length_b   1.000
_cell.length_c   1.000
_cell.angle_alpha   90.00
_cell.angle_beta   90.00
_cell.angle_gamma   90.00
#
_symmetry.space_group_name_H-M   'P 1'
#
loop_
_entity.id
_entity.type
_entity.pdbx_description
1 polymer ?
#
loop_
_entity_poly.entity_id
_entity_poly.type
_entity_poly.pdbx_seq_one_letter_code
_entity_poly.pdbx_strand_id
1 'polypeptide(L)' 'MKLYGGIDLHSNNSVIVLLDDADNKMYQRRLGNDLQT' A
#
# COMPACT_ATOMS: atom_id res chain seq x y z
N MET A 1 17.42 7.24 4.68
CA MET A 1 16.37 7.22 3.65
C MET A 1 15.04 7.21 4.36
N LYS A 2 14.20 8.23 4.12
CA LYS A 2 12.85 8.30 4.70
C LYS A 2 11.88 7.63 3.74
N LEU A 3 10.92 6.88 4.27
CA LEU A 3 9.85 6.28 3.49
C LEU A 3 8.51 6.80 4.00
N TYR A 4 7.59 7.02 3.07
CA TYR A 4 6.24 7.45 3.36
C TYR A 4 5.28 6.30 3.07
N GLY A 5 4.48 5.94 4.07
CA GLY A 5 3.49 4.87 3.96
C GLY A 5 2.12 5.42 3.60
N GLY A 6 1.51 4.86 2.56
CA GLY A 6 0.13 5.14 2.16
C GLY A 6 -0.71 3.88 2.25
N ILE A 7 -1.94 4.02 2.77
CA ILE A 7 -2.96 2.98 2.73
C ILE A 7 -4.16 3.55 2.00
N ASP A 8 -4.54 2.87 0.92
CA ASP A 8 -5.70 3.20 0.11
C ASP A 8 -6.75 2.10 0.30
N LEU A 9 -7.93 2.49 0.81
CA LEU A 9 -8.99 1.58 1.23
C LEU A 9 -10.12 1.58 0.22
N HIS A 10 -10.46 0.39 -0.27
CA HIS A 10 -11.60 0.13 -1.12
C HIS A 10 -12.51 -0.94 -0.49
N SER A 11 -13.75 -1.06 -0.96
CA SER A 11 -14.73 -1.98 -0.36
C SER A 11 -14.32 -3.46 -0.42
N ASN A 12 -13.52 -3.88 -1.41
CA ASN A 12 -13.13 -5.28 -1.63
C ASN A 12 -11.63 -5.54 -1.51
N ASN A 13 -10.81 -4.49 -1.34
CA ASN A 13 -9.37 -4.64 -1.16
C ASN A 13 -8.78 -3.42 -0.46
N SER A 14 -7.54 -3.56 -0.01
CA SER A 14 -6.68 -2.45 0.40
C SER A 14 -5.40 -2.45 -0.43
N VAL A 15 -4.83 -1.27 -0.64
CA VAL A 15 -3.52 -1.10 -1.29
C VAL A 15 -2.58 -0.43 -0.31
N ILE A 16 -1.41 -1.03 -0.14
CA ILE A 16 -0.31 -0.46 0.66
C ILE A 16 0.76 0.03 -0.31
N VAL A 17 1.23 1.25 -0.11
CA VAL A 17 2.29 1.89 -0.90
C VAL A 17 3.39 2.40 0.02
N LEU A 18 4.64 2.23 -0.39
CA LEU A 18 5.78 2.94 0.20
C LEU A 18 6.40 3.84 -0.88
N LEU A 19 6.56 5.12 -0.55
CA LEU A 19 7.22 6.12 -1.37
C LEU A 19 8.56 6.52 -0.75
N ASP A 20 9.53 6.89 -1.57
CA ASP A 20 10.68 7.67 -1.12
C ASP A 20 10.34 9.18 -1.02
N ASP A 21 11.34 10.00 -0.71
CA ASP A 21 11.22 11.45 -0.60
C ASP A 21 11.12 12.20 -1.94
N ALA A 22 11.29 11.50 -3.06
CA ALA A 22 11.07 12.01 -4.41
C ALA A 22 9.77 11.48 -5.02
N ASP A 23 8.84 10.98 -4.18
CA ASP A 23 7.55 10.39 -4.56
C ASP A 23 7.65 9.14 -5.45
N ASN A 24 8.82 8.48 -5.51
CA ASN A 24 8.94 7.23 -6.26
C ASN A 24 8.31 6.07 -5.50
N LYS A 25 7.50 5.27 -6.19
CA LYS A 25 6.92 4.04 -5.64
C LYS A 25 7.98 2.96 -5.46
N MET A 26 8.45 2.79 -4.23
CA MET A 26 9.40 1.74 -3.85
C MET A 26 8.72 0.40 -3.60
N TYR A 27 7.47 0.43 -3.15
CA TYR A 27 6.67 -0.78 -2.93
C TYR A 27 5.20 -0.50 -3.17
N GLN A 28 4.50 -1.49 -3.74
CA GLN A 28 3.06 -1.48 -3.84
C GLN A 28 2.53 -2.90 -3.74
N ARG A 29 1.53 -3.12 -2.87
CA ARG A 29 0.82 -4.39 -2.79
C ARG A 29 -0.67 -4.17 -2.62
N ARG A 30 -1.45 -4.86 -3.43
CA ARG A 30 -2.90 -5.01 -3.25
C ARG A 30 -3.17 -6.24 -2.38
N LEU A 31 -4.00 -6.09 -1.37
CA LEU A 31 -4.44 -7.14 -0.47
C LEU A 31 -5.96 -7.27 -0.59
N GLY A 32 -6.45 -8.48 -0.88
CA GLY A 32 -7.88 -8.78 -0.80
C GLY A 32 -8.37 -8.63 0.63
N ASN A 33 -9.62 -8.20 0.82
CA ASN A 33 -10.21 -8.06 2.15
C ASN A 33 -10.64 -9.41 2.75
N ASP A 34 -10.70 -10.46 1.93
CA ASP A 34 -11.09 -11.79 2.38
C ASP A 34 -10.04 -12.35 3.33
N LEU A 35 -10.48 -12.70 4.54
CA LEU A 35 -9.66 -13.44 5.49
C LEU A 35 -9.55 -14.88 5.01
N GLN A 36 -8.34 -15.32 4.64
CA GLN A 36 -8.08 -16.75 4.45
C GLN A 36 -8.11 -17.44 5.82
N THR A 37 -9.17 -18.20 6.08
CA THR A 37 -9.30 -19.11 7.23
C THR A 37 -8.66 -20.45 6.97
#